data_AF-A0A7K4FLI0-F1
#
_entry.id   AF-A0A7K4FLI0-F1
#
_cell.length_a   1.000
_cell.length_b   1.000
_cell.length_c   1.000
_cell.angle_alpha   90.00
_cell.angle_beta   90.00
_cell.angle_gamma   90.00
#
_symmetry.space_group_name_H-M   'P 1'
#
loop_
_entity.id
_entity.type
_entity.pdbx_description
1 polymer ?
#
loop_
_entity_poly.entity_id
_entity_poly.type
_entity_poly.pdbx_seq_one_letter_code
_entity_poly.pdbx_strand_id
1 'polypeptide(L)'
;GWQVYIDFFRNTQLDEFVNKINSTNAVKVENNFSIKNKKFRHVFHGIKSLPLFYDPLNRVNYLTLGFVYDSYGHLGFYRIEVRNNKEYIFIADKNYFKGKNGNIPVKIFNTCSVKYIIASSFHMDDKKKFILNYDNNNSFCQGIIPVNTNFIIDAEIMRDKETFQERISFGEEIINAKLDYNRLKIHRISFDEKKCSGILQGGNDHLFLYKLGNALGKIQGKI
;
A
#
# COMPACT_ATOMS: atom_id res chain seq x y z
N GLY A 1 -2.87 1.36 22.26
CA GLY A 1 -3.17 1.05 20.85
C GLY A 1 -1.96 1.34 19.98
N TRP A 2 -2.09 1.30 18.66
CA TRP A 2 -1.08 1.83 17.74
C TRP A 2 -1.19 3.36 17.69
N GLN A 3 -0.05 4.06 17.67
CA GLN A 3 0.01 5.49 17.37
C GLN A 3 0.20 5.66 15.87
N VAL A 4 -0.63 6.49 15.24
CA VAL A 4 -0.65 6.60 13.79
C VAL A 4 -0.39 8.01 13.34
N TYR A 5 0.54 8.12 12.40
CA TYR A 5 0.96 9.37 11.79
C TYR A 5 0.35 9.46 10.40
N ILE A 6 -0.37 10.55 10.18
CA ILE A 6 -1.04 10.91 8.92
C ILE A 6 -0.37 12.18 8.37
N ASP A 7 -0.88 12.71 7.25
CA ASP A 7 -0.51 14.02 6.67
C ASP A 7 0.83 14.05 5.92
N PHE A 8 1.01 13.13 4.96
CA PHE A 8 2.24 13.02 4.16
C PHE A 8 2.43 14.16 3.15
N PHE A 9 1.34 14.79 2.71
CA PHE A 9 1.35 15.75 1.59
C PHE A 9 1.04 17.19 2.02
N ARG A 10 1.12 17.51 3.32
CA ARG A 10 0.84 18.86 3.81
C ARG A 10 1.82 19.88 3.22
N ASN A 11 1.28 21.02 2.77
CA ASN A 11 2.01 22.20 2.30
C ASN A 11 2.80 22.03 0.98
N THR A 12 2.52 20.99 0.18
CA THR A 12 3.17 20.79 -1.12
C THR A 12 2.19 21.01 -2.26
N GLN A 13 2.64 21.67 -3.34
CA GLN A 13 1.80 21.91 -4.51
C GLN A 13 1.70 20.64 -5.38
N LEU A 14 0.53 20.43 -6.00
CA LEU A 14 0.27 19.28 -6.87
C LEU A 14 1.29 19.19 -8.03
N ASP A 15 1.61 20.33 -8.63
CA ASP A 15 2.48 20.43 -9.80
C ASP A 15 3.92 20.02 -9.48
N GLU A 16 4.40 20.27 -8.26
CA GLU A 16 5.73 19.82 -7.81
C GLU A 16 5.82 18.29 -7.83
N PHE A 17 4.77 17.61 -7.40
CA PHE A 17 4.70 16.14 -7.44
C PHE A 17 4.61 15.60 -8.87
N VAL A 18 3.80 16.21 -9.73
CA VAL A 18 3.71 15.82 -11.14
C VAL A 18 5.07 15.94 -11.82
N ASN A 19 5.75 17.08 -11.65
CA ASN A 19 7.08 17.32 -12.22
C ASN A 19 8.13 16.35 -11.66
N LYS A 20 8.08 16.07 -10.36
CA LYS A 20 8.99 15.10 -9.72
C LYS A 20 8.79 13.68 -10.26
N ILE A 21 7.54 13.25 -10.44
CA ILE A 21 7.21 11.92 -10.98
C ILE A 21 7.70 11.80 -12.43
N ASN A 22 7.40 12.79 -13.26
CA ASN A 22 7.79 12.79 -14.67
C ASN A 22 9.31 12.78 -14.85
N SER A 23 10.03 13.63 -14.11
CA SER A 23 11.50 13.65 -14.14
C SER A 23 12.11 12.33 -13.65
N THR A 24 11.52 11.71 -12.62
CA THR A 24 11.98 10.40 -12.11
C THR A 24 11.78 9.29 -13.14
N ASN A 25 10.62 9.26 -13.82
CA ASN A 25 10.32 8.28 -14.87
C ASN A 25 11.22 8.43 -16.11
N ALA A 26 11.71 9.64 -16.40
CA ALA A 26 12.59 9.91 -17.54
C ALA A 26 14.03 9.40 -17.34
N VAL A 27 14.46 9.15 -16.09
CA VAL A 27 15.79 8.61 -15.81
C VAL A 27 15.92 7.22 -16.44
N LYS A 28 17.01 6.95 -17.18
CA LYS A 28 17.20 5.67 -17.88
C LYS A 28 17.93 4.61 -17.06
N VAL A 29 18.77 5.03 -16.13
CA VAL A 29 19.62 4.17 -15.29
C VAL A 29 18.98 3.93 -13.91
N GLU A 30 19.33 2.84 -13.23
CA GLU A 30 18.96 2.61 -11.82
C GLU A 30 20.05 3.16 -10.89
N ASN A 31 19.67 3.95 -9.90
CA ASN A 31 20.58 4.32 -8.80
C ASN A 31 20.99 3.09 -7.98
N ASN A 32 22.19 3.14 -7.41
CA ASN A 32 22.69 2.11 -6.50
C ASN A 32 21.82 1.99 -5.24
N PHE A 33 21.82 0.79 -4.65
CA PHE A 33 21.15 0.50 -3.39
C PHE A 33 22.00 -0.37 -2.48
N SER A 34 21.61 -0.43 -1.21
CA SER A 34 22.21 -1.30 -0.21
C SER A 34 21.16 -2.15 0.47
N ILE A 35 21.52 -3.40 0.77
CA ILE A 35 20.72 -4.29 1.63
C ILE A 35 21.31 -4.25 3.04
N LYS A 36 20.48 -3.92 4.02
CA LYS A 36 20.84 -3.84 5.44
C LYS A 36 19.95 -4.76 6.24
N ASN A 37 20.53 -5.53 7.16
CA ASN A 37 19.75 -6.37 8.04
C ASN A 37 18.95 -5.49 9.03
N LYS A 38 17.62 -5.65 9.07
CA LYS A 38 16.76 -5.05 10.08
C LYS A 38 16.21 -6.18 10.97
N LYS A 39 16.53 -6.13 12.26
CA LYS A 39 15.94 -7.02 13.27
C LYS A 39 14.84 -6.26 14.00
N PHE A 40 13.60 -6.75 13.91
CA PHE A 40 12.48 -6.19 14.65
C PHE A 40 12.54 -6.60 16.13
N ARG A 41 12.19 -5.69 17.03
CA ARG A 41 12.15 -5.96 18.48
C ARG A 41 11.03 -6.92 18.89
N HIS A 42 9.92 -6.91 18.17
CA HIS A 42 8.73 -7.67 18.53
C HIS A 42 8.21 -8.52 17.37
N VAL A 43 7.67 -9.69 17.71
CA VAL A 43 7.06 -10.64 16.78
C VAL A 43 5.77 -11.19 17.37
N PHE A 44 4.68 -11.13 16.62
CA PHE A 44 3.36 -11.64 17.00
C PHE A 44 2.80 -12.54 15.91
N HIS A 45 2.06 -13.57 16.31
CA HIS A 45 1.35 -14.47 15.41
C HIS A 45 -0.16 -14.16 15.45
N GLY A 46 -0.78 -14.02 14.28
CA GLY A 46 -2.21 -13.69 14.13
C GLY A 46 -2.56 -12.19 14.21
N ILE A 47 -3.85 -11.89 14.27
CA ILE A 47 -4.43 -10.56 13.97
C ILE A 47 -4.42 -9.53 15.10
N LYS A 48 -4.25 -9.96 16.35
CA LYS A 48 -4.50 -9.11 17.54
C LYS A 48 -3.61 -7.86 17.60
N SER A 49 -2.49 -7.87 16.90
CA SER A 49 -1.52 -6.76 16.89
C SER A 49 -1.57 -5.91 15.62
N LEU A 50 -2.59 -6.03 14.77
CA LEU A 50 -2.70 -5.19 13.57
C LEU A 50 -3.00 -3.71 13.92
N PRO A 51 -2.40 -2.74 13.22
CA PRO A 51 -2.77 -1.33 13.31
C PRO A 51 -4.07 -1.05 12.57
N LEU A 52 -5.19 -1.42 13.19
CA LEU A 52 -6.50 -1.29 12.59
C LEU A 52 -7.17 0.04 12.94
N PHE A 53 -7.93 0.57 11.99
CA PHE A 53 -8.81 1.71 12.14
C PHE A 53 -10.23 1.31 11.82
N TYR A 54 -11.16 1.93 12.53
CA TYR A 54 -12.57 1.74 12.26
C TYR A 54 -13.03 2.64 11.11
N ASP A 55 -13.54 2.03 10.05
CA ASP A 55 -14.32 2.72 9.00
C ASP A 55 -15.79 2.76 9.43
N PRO A 56 -16.34 3.93 9.78
CA PRO A 56 -17.73 4.05 10.19
C PRO A 56 -18.74 3.82 9.05
N LEU A 57 -18.35 4.02 7.78
CA LEU A 57 -19.24 3.87 6.64
C LEU A 57 -19.56 2.40 6.37
N ASN A 58 -18.52 1.56 6.39
CA ASN A 58 -18.62 0.12 6.14
C ASN A 58 -18.67 -0.72 7.43
N ARG A 59 -18.56 -0.07 8.60
CA ARG A 59 -18.56 -0.70 9.93
C ARG A 59 -17.52 -1.82 10.06
N VAL A 60 -16.33 -1.57 9.53
CA VAL A 60 -15.25 -2.55 9.44
C VAL A 60 -13.94 -1.96 9.97
N ASN A 61 -13.09 -2.84 10.51
CA ASN A 61 -11.73 -2.46 10.87
C ASN A 61 -10.80 -2.68 9.68
N TYR A 62 -9.95 -1.71 9.34
CA TYR A 62 -9.06 -1.81 8.19
C TYR A 62 -7.65 -1.31 8.50
N LEU A 63 -6.68 -1.80 7.75
CA LEU A 63 -5.31 -1.33 7.77
C LEU A 63 -5.20 -0.03 6.95
N THR A 64 -4.88 1.08 7.60
CA THR A 64 -4.86 2.41 6.95
C THR A 64 -3.70 2.63 5.98
N LEU A 65 -2.61 1.89 6.13
CA LEU A 65 -1.52 1.88 5.16
C LEU A 65 -0.72 0.59 5.27
N GLY A 66 -0.72 -0.19 4.21
CA GLY A 66 0.08 -1.40 4.07
C GLY A 66 0.40 -1.64 2.60
N PHE A 67 1.67 -1.52 2.24
CA PHE A 67 2.13 -1.83 0.89
C PHE A 67 2.33 -3.33 0.78
N VAL A 68 1.65 -3.95 -0.17
CA VAL A 68 1.73 -5.38 -0.44
C VAL A 68 2.80 -5.61 -1.49
N TYR A 69 3.86 -6.31 -1.11
CA TYR A 69 4.90 -6.81 -2.01
C TYR A 69 4.79 -8.32 -2.12
N ASP A 70 4.44 -8.81 -3.31
CA ASP A 70 4.25 -10.24 -3.54
C ASP A 70 5.53 -10.95 -4.01
N SER A 71 5.48 -12.28 -3.94
CA SER A 71 6.57 -13.17 -4.38
C SER A 71 6.91 -13.07 -5.88
N TYR A 72 6.07 -12.41 -6.69
CA TYR A 72 6.28 -12.17 -8.12
C TYR A 72 6.84 -10.78 -8.41
N GLY A 73 7.18 -10.00 -7.37
CA GLY A 73 7.77 -8.67 -7.51
C GLY A 73 6.73 -7.55 -7.69
N HIS A 74 5.44 -7.83 -7.53
CA HIS A 74 4.41 -6.79 -7.63
C HIS A 74 4.32 -6.00 -6.31
N LEU A 75 4.37 -4.67 -6.42
CA LEU A 75 4.11 -3.73 -5.34
C LEU A 75 2.77 -3.03 -5.55
N GLY A 76 1.86 -3.09 -4.58
CA GLY A 76 0.61 -2.34 -4.64
C GLY A 76 0.14 -1.84 -3.27
N PHE A 77 -0.70 -0.82 -3.29
CA PHE A 77 -1.40 -0.34 -2.11
C PHE A 77 -2.84 -0.85 -2.18
N TYR A 78 -3.22 -1.66 -1.19
CA TYR A 78 -4.52 -2.31 -1.15
C TYR A 78 -5.19 -2.04 0.18
N ARG A 79 -6.52 -2.01 0.14
CA ARG A 79 -7.33 -2.00 1.34
C ARG A 79 -7.40 -3.40 1.93
N ILE A 80 -6.97 -3.52 3.18
CA ILE A 80 -7.03 -4.77 3.95
C ILE A 80 -7.97 -4.56 5.13
N GLU A 81 -8.91 -5.46 5.31
CA GLU A 81 -9.98 -5.36 6.28
C GLU A 81 -10.06 -6.58 7.18
N VAL A 82 -10.60 -6.40 8.38
CA VAL A 82 -10.87 -7.46 9.34
C VAL A 82 -12.38 -7.52 9.58
N ARG A 83 -12.99 -8.63 9.16
CA ARG A 83 -14.41 -8.94 9.29
C ARG A 83 -14.56 -10.29 9.98
N ASN A 84 -15.39 -10.38 11.02
CA ASN A 84 -15.63 -11.63 11.75
C ASN A 84 -14.32 -12.38 12.13
N ASN A 85 -13.31 -11.64 12.62
CA ASN A 85 -11.97 -12.15 12.95
C ASN A 85 -11.20 -12.82 11.80
N LYS A 86 -11.52 -12.48 10.55
CA LYS A 86 -10.79 -12.89 9.35
C LYS A 86 -10.38 -11.67 8.54
N GLU A 87 -9.27 -11.80 7.82
CA GLU A 87 -8.66 -10.74 7.07
C GLU A 87 -8.96 -10.90 5.58
N TYR A 88 -9.23 -9.77 4.94
CA TYR A 88 -9.68 -9.69 3.56
C TYR A 88 -8.93 -8.58 2.85
N ILE A 89 -8.59 -8.79 1.59
CA ILE A 89 -7.91 -7.80 0.76
C ILE A 89 -8.72 -7.58 -0.52
N PHE A 90 -9.02 -6.32 -0.80
CA PHE A 90 -9.66 -5.94 -2.05
C PHE A 90 -8.61 -5.77 -3.14
N ILE A 91 -8.73 -6.53 -4.23
CA ILE A 91 -7.82 -6.48 -5.38
C ILE A 91 -8.64 -6.14 -6.62
N ALA A 92 -8.52 -4.90 -7.10
CA ALA A 92 -9.29 -4.42 -8.25
C ALA A 92 -8.82 -5.05 -9.58
N ASP A 93 -7.56 -5.45 -9.68
CA ASP A 93 -7.02 -6.05 -10.90
C ASP A 93 -7.52 -7.50 -11.08
N LYS A 94 -8.38 -7.68 -12.09
CA LYS A 94 -8.92 -8.99 -12.48
C LYS A 94 -7.84 -9.98 -12.92
N ASN A 95 -6.69 -9.49 -13.39
CA ASN A 95 -5.57 -10.31 -13.84
C ASN A 95 -4.54 -10.61 -12.74
N TYR A 96 -4.78 -10.19 -11.49
CA TYR A 96 -3.78 -10.32 -10.42
C TYR A 96 -3.23 -11.75 -10.23
N PHE A 97 -4.07 -12.77 -10.43
CA PHE A 97 -3.68 -14.19 -10.33
C PHE A 97 -3.29 -14.84 -11.66
N LYS A 98 -3.34 -14.12 -12.78
CA LYS A 98 -2.99 -14.66 -14.10
C LYS A 98 -1.53 -15.10 -14.11
N GLY A 99 -1.29 -16.36 -14.45
CA GLY A 99 0.05 -16.95 -14.46
C GLY A 99 0.67 -17.23 -13.09
N LYS A 100 -0.05 -17.02 -11.99
CA LYS A 100 0.42 -17.34 -10.64
C LYS A 100 -0.21 -18.63 -10.13
N ASN A 101 0.58 -19.54 -9.58
CA ASN A 101 0.07 -20.82 -9.06
C ASN A 101 -0.24 -20.75 -7.56
N GLY A 102 -1.39 -21.32 -7.18
CA GLY A 102 -1.80 -21.42 -5.77
C GLY A 102 -2.10 -20.06 -5.12
N ASN A 103 -1.98 -20.06 -3.79
CA ASN A 103 -2.04 -18.84 -2.99
C ASN A 103 -0.72 -18.07 -3.10
N ILE A 104 -0.77 -16.76 -2.86
CA ILE A 104 0.37 -15.87 -3.13
C ILE A 104 1.01 -15.43 -1.82
N PRO A 105 2.24 -15.86 -1.51
CA PRO A 105 3.00 -15.30 -0.41
C PRO A 105 3.26 -13.81 -0.63
N VAL A 106 2.98 -13.01 0.38
CA VAL A 106 3.15 -11.55 0.37
C VAL A 106 3.79 -11.05 1.65
N LYS A 107 4.48 -9.91 1.52
CA LYS A 107 4.91 -9.07 2.64
C LYS A 107 4.13 -7.78 2.60
N ILE A 108 3.45 -7.48 3.69
CA ILE A 108 2.73 -6.21 3.85
C ILE A 108 3.57 -5.34 4.77
N PHE A 109 4.02 -4.20 4.30
CA PHE A 109 4.90 -3.33 5.08
C PHE A 109 4.40 -1.91 5.12
N ASN A 110 4.81 -1.19 6.16
CA ASN A 110 4.40 0.19 6.39
C ASN A 110 5.61 1.11 6.48
N THR A 111 5.59 2.19 5.71
CA THR A 111 6.62 3.23 5.71
C THR A 111 5.95 4.58 5.43
N CYS A 112 6.56 5.66 5.92
CA CYS A 112 6.17 7.04 5.58
C CYS A 112 6.78 7.51 4.25
N SER A 113 7.53 6.66 3.55
CA SER A 113 8.28 7.06 2.37
C SER A 113 7.36 7.36 1.19
N VAL A 114 7.35 8.63 0.78
CA VAL A 114 6.49 9.16 -0.28
C VAL A 114 6.67 8.42 -1.62
N LYS A 115 7.89 7.99 -1.96
CA LYS A 115 8.14 7.22 -3.19
C LYS A 115 7.39 5.88 -3.22
N TYR A 116 7.20 5.25 -2.06
CA TYR A 116 6.40 4.03 -1.96
C TYR A 116 4.92 4.33 -2.05
N ILE A 117 4.44 5.39 -1.38
CA ILE A 117 3.04 5.82 -1.48
C ILE A 117 2.69 6.07 -2.96
N ILE A 118 3.52 6.82 -3.69
CA ILE A 118 3.30 7.13 -5.10
C ILE A 118 3.41 5.87 -5.96
N ALA A 119 4.50 5.11 -5.88
CA ALA A 119 4.72 3.93 -6.72
C ALA A 119 3.64 2.84 -6.54
N SER A 120 3.10 2.73 -5.33
CA SER A 120 2.06 1.74 -5.02
C SER A 120 0.65 2.21 -5.39
N SER A 121 0.41 3.53 -5.46
CA SER A 121 -0.90 4.12 -5.77
C SER A 121 -1.17 4.27 -7.27
N PHE A 122 -0.12 4.36 -8.11
CA PHE A 122 -0.29 4.58 -9.56
C PHE A 122 0.24 3.42 -10.39
N HIS A 123 -0.30 3.28 -11.61
CA HIS A 123 0.23 2.36 -12.60
C HIS A 123 1.55 2.90 -13.15
N MET A 124 2.60 2.09 -13.09
CA MET A 124 3.95 2.42 -13.54
C MET A 124 4.59 1.17 -14.14
N ASP A 125 5.30 1.32 -15.25
CA ASP A 125 5.94 0.20 -15.95
C ASP A 125 7.05 -0.43 -15.10
N ASP A 126 7.85 0.39 -14.42
CA ASP A 126 8.94 -0.07 -13.55
C ASP A 126 8.94 0.67 -12.20
N LYS A 127 8.20 0.10 -11.24
CA LYS A 127 8.10 0.62 -9.86
C LYS A 127 9.44 0.56 -9.13
N LYS A 128 10.29 -0.44 -9.39
CA LYS A 128 11.58 -0.58 -8.73
C LYS A 128 12.49 0.56 -9.15
N LYS A 129 12.62 0.79 -10.45
CA LYS A 129 13.41 1.89 -11.00
C LYS A 129 12.91 3.24 -10.53
N PHE A 130 11.59 3.46 -10.48
CA PHE A 130 11.01 4.67 -9.91
C PHE A 130 11.45 4.87 -8.45
N ILE A 131 11.33 3.85 -7.59
CA ILE A 131 11.73 3.91 -6.18
C ILE A 131 13.22 4.21 -6.02
N LEU A 132 14.09 3.66 -6.88
CA LEU A 132 15.53 3.89 -6.83
C LEU A 132 15.91 5.32 -7.26
N ASN A 133 15.19 5.88 -8.22
CA ASN A 133 15.53 7.19 -8.81
C ASN A 133 14.77 8.37 -8.18
N TYR A 134 13.75 8.11 -7.34
CA TYR A 134 12.97 9.17 -6.70
C TYR A 134 13.84 10.05 -5.79
N ASP A 135 14.73 9.42 -5.02
CA ASP A 135 15.69 10.06 -4.13
C ASP A 135 16.93 9.17 -3.95
N ASN A 136 17.91 9.62 -3.16
CA ASN A 136 19.14 8.87 -2.89
C ASN A 136 19.02 7.93 -1.67
N ASN A 137 17.85 7.80 -1.06
CA ASN A 137 17.65 6.98 0.13
C ASN A 137 17.24 5.55 -0.25
N ASN A 138 18.24 4.75 -0.66
CA ASN A 138 18.06 3.39 -1.15
C ASN A 138 18.69 2.34 -0.21
N SER A 139 18.16 2.27 1.01
CA SER A 139 18.48 1.22 1.99
C SER A 139 17.28 0.30 2.20
N PHE A 140 17.42 -0.99 1.86
CA PHE A 140 16.36 -1.98 1.95
C PHE A 140 16.70 -3.10 2.93
N CYS A 141 15.69 -3.69 3.58
CA CYS A 141 15.88 -4.89 4.40
C CYS A 141 15.65 -6.19 3.63
N GLN A 142 14.78 -6.17 2.62
CA GLN A 142 14.50 -7.32 1.76
C GLN A 142 13.87 -6.85 0.44
N GLY A 143 14.47 -7.18 -0.71
CA GLY A 143 13.97 -6.71 -2.01
C GLY A 143 13.88 -5.18 -2.04
N ILE A 144 12.67 -4.66 -2.31
CA ILE A 144 12.36 -3.23 -2.25
C ILE A 144 11.69 -2.82 -0.93
N ILE A 145 11.76 -3.60 0.15
CA ILE A 145 11.17 -3.19 1.44
C ILE A 145 12.19 -2.29 2.16
N PRO A 146 11.86 -1.04 2.51
CA PRO A 146 12.83 -0.09 3.05
C PRO A 146 13.21 -0.40 4.50
N VAL A 147 14.44 -0.09 4.89
CA VAL A 147 14.95 -0.36 6.25
C VAL A 147 14.22 0.46 7.33
N ASN A 148 13.60 1.57 6.96
CA ASN A 148 12.80 2.43 7.85
C ASN A 148 11.34 1.96 8.00
N THR A 149 11.04 0.73 7.56
CA THR A 149 9.71 0.14 7.73
C THR A 149 9.34 0.05 9.21
N ASN A 150 8.11 0.47 9.54
CA ASN A 150 7.53 0.47 10.88
C ASN A 150 7.12 -0.95 11.31
N PHE A 151 6.48 -1.69 10.41
CA PHE A 151 6.13 -3.10 10.61
C PHE A 151 6.19 -3.88 9.29
N ILE A 152 6.41 -5.19 9.39
CA ILE A 152 6.22 -6.16 8.30
C ILE A 152 5.23 -7.23 8.76
N ILE A 153 4.27 -7.55 7.91
CA ILE A 153 3.35 -8.67 8.06
C ILE A 153 3.71 -9.70 6.99
N ASP A 154 4.06 -10.91 7.41
CA ASP A 154 4.14 -12.05 6.51
C ASP A 154 2.73 -12.65 6.39
N ALA A 155 2.23 -12.72 5.16
CA ALA A 155 0.88 -13.15 4.88
C ALA A 155 0.80 -13.92 3.55
N GLU A 156 -0.36 -14.50 3.30
CA GLU A 156 -0.67 -15.21 2.08
C GLU A 156 -2.05 -14.77 1.56
N ILE A 157 -2.10 -14.32 0.29
CA ILE A 157 -3.36 -14.00 -0.37
C ILE A 157 -3.94 -15.30 -0.93
N MET A 158 -5.08 -15.71 -0.39
CA MET A 158 -5.80 -16.89 -0.85
C MET A 158 -6.59 -16.58 -2.11
N ARG A 159 -6.76 -17.60 -2.97
CA ARG A 159 -7.58 -17.47 -4.18
C ARG A 159 -9.07 -17.37 -3.90
N ASP A 160 -9.51 -17.92 -2.78
CA ASP A 160 -10.91 -17.89 -2.35
C ASP A 160 -11.37 -16.44 -2.17
N LYS A 161 -12.58 -16.16 -2.67
CA LYS A 161 -13.21 -14.85 -2.62
C LYS A 161 -14.45 -14.88 -1.76
N GLU A 162 -14.71 -13.77 -1.09
CA GLU A 162 -15.96 -13.49 -0.41
C GLU A 162 -16.49 -12.14 -0.89
N THR A 163 -17.78 -12.07 -1.19
CA THR A 163 -18.42 -10.86 -1.69
C THR A 163 -19.03 -10.08 -0.55
N PHE A 164 -18.70 -8.79 -0.46
CA PHE A 164 -19.26 -7.89 0.54
C PHE A 164 -20.02 -6.73 -0.10
N GLN A 165 -20.99 -6.21 0.63
CA GLN A 165 -21.68 -4.97 0.26
C GLN A 165 -20.90 -3.79 0.85
N GLU A 166 -20.32 -2.97 -0.03
CA GLU A 166 -19.50 -1.82 0.34
C GLU A 166 -20.18 -0.50 -0.03
N ARG A 167 -19.92 0.52 0.78
CA ARG A 167 -20.15 1.93 0.52
C ARG A 167 -18.80 2.55 0.14
N ILE A 168 -18.61 2.81 -1.15
CA ILE A 168 -17.35 3.30 -1.70
C ILE A 168 -17.50 4.78 -2.01
N SER A 169 -16.52 5.57 -1.59
CA SER A 169 -16.40 6.97 -2.00
C SER A 169 -15.59 7.05 -3.30
N PHE A 170 -16.19 7.65 -4.33
CA PHE A 170 -15.52 8.05 -5.57
C PHE A 170 -15.52 9.58 -5.63
N GLY A 171 -14.47 10.21 -5.10
CA GLY A 171 -14.49 11.66 -4.88
C GLY A 171 -15.53 12.05 -3.84
N GLU A 172 -16.53 12.84 -4.24
CA GLU A 172 -17.59 13.34 -3.35
C GLU A 172 -18.82 12.41 -3.28
N GLU A 173 -18.98 11.47 -4.22
CA GLU A 173 -20.14 10.58 -4.26
C GLU A 173 -19.90 9.27 -3.48
N ILE A 174 -20.94 8.80 -2.79
CA ILE A 174 -20.94 7.49 -2.10
C ILE A 174 -21.87 6.53 -2.85
N ILE A 175 -21.30 5.44 -3.37
CA ILE A 175 -22.06 4.39 -4.07
C ILE A 175 -22.09 3.09 -3.27
N ASN A 176 -23.20 2.36 -3.39
CA ASN A 176 -23.33 1.01 -2.84
C ASN A 176 -22.94 -0.01 -3.92
N ALA A 177 -21.92 -0.83 -3.66
CA ALA A 177 -21.42 -1.82 -4.61
C ALA A 177 -21.19 -3.18 -3.94
N LYS A 178 -21.35 -4.25 -4.71
CA LYS A 178 -20.89 -5.60 -4.31
C LYS A 178 -19.45 -5.76 -4.78
N LEU A 179 -18.54 -5.99 -3.85
CA LEU A 179 -17.12 -6.15 -4.13
C LEU A 179 -16.62 -7.52 -3.66
N ASP A 180 -15.83 -8.16 -4.51
CA ASP A 180 -15.14 -9.40 -4.16
C ASP A 180 -13.81 -9.10 -3.45
N TYR A 181 -13.62 -9.70 -2.29
CA TYR A 181 -12.38 -9.64 -1.54
C TYR A 181 -11.74 -11.02 -1.50
N ASN A 182 -10.43 -11.07 -1.64
CA ASN A 182 -9.67 -12.29 -1.40
C ASN A 182 -9.43 -12.46 0.10
N ARG A 183 -9.49 -13.69 0.60
CA ARG A 183 -9.06 -13.96 1.98
C ARG A 183 -7.56 -13.77 2.12
N LEU A 184 -7.13 -13.11 3.19
CA LEU A 184 -5.73 -12.92 3.54
C LEU A 184 -5.44 -13.72 4.81
N LYS A 185 -4.42 -14.57 4.78
CA LYS A 185 -3.97 -15.32 5.96
C LYS A 185 -2.72 -14.67 6.53
N ILE A 186 -2.82 -14.08 7.72
CA ILE A 186 -1.66 -13.49 8.39
C ILE A 186 -0.94 -14.54 9.22
N HIS A 187 0.35 -14.71 8.94
CA HIS A 187 1.20 -15.64 9.68
C HIS A 187 1.89 -14.94 10.84
N ARG A 188 2.48 -13.77 10.56
CA ARG A 188 3.38 -13.09 11.49
C ARG A 188 3.35 -11.58 11.28
N ILE A 189 3.42 -10.84 12.37
CA ILE A 189 3.57 -9.37 12.40
C ILE A 189 4.86 -9.05 13.16
N SER A 190 5.76 -8.30 12.56
CA SER A 190 7.03 -7.86 13.14
C SER A 190 7.12 -6.34 13.18
N PHE A 191 7.49 -5.76 14.32
CA PHE A 191 7.59 -4.30 14.51
C PHE A 191 8.58 -3.92 15.62
N ASP A 192 9.06 -2.67 15.60
CA ASP A 192 9.95 -2.12 16.64
C ASP A 192 9.16 -1.42 17.75
N GLU A 193 8.17 -0.63 17.36
CA GLU A 193 7.25 0.10 18.25
C GLU A 193 5.84 0.03 17.65
N LYS A 194 4.79 0.19 18.47
CA LYS A 194 3.41 0.28 17.98
C LYS A 194 3.12 1.66 17.39
N LYS A 195 3.90 2.05 16.37
CA LYS A 195 3.81 3.28 15.60
C LYS A 195 3.68 2.93 14.13
N CYS A 196 2.79 3.59 13.40
CA CYS A 196 2.70 3.40 11.95
C CYS A 196 2.25 4.65 11.21
N SER A 197 2.45 4.64 9.91
CA SER A 197 1.92 5.62 8.96
C SER A 197 0.51 5.19 8.54
N GLY A 198 -0.38 6.12 8.19
CA GLY A 198 -1.75 5.81 7.77
C GLY A 198 -2.31 6.78 6.75
N ILE A 199 -3.03 6.28 5.73
CA ILE A 199 -3.84 7.11 4.83
C ILE A 199 -5.30 6.78 5.13
N LEU A 200 -6.02 7.75 5.68
CA LEU A 200 -7.44 7.58 6.01
C LEU A 200 -8.28 7.74 4.74
N GLN A 201 -9.20 6.80 4.52
CA GLN A 201 -10.17 6.92 3.41
C GLN A 201 -10.98 8.21 3.56
N GLY A 202 -11.08 8.97 2.47
CA GLY A 202 -11.74 10.27 2.45
C GLY A 202 -10.96 11.41 3.13
N GLY A 203 -9.80 11.11 3.74
CA GLY A 203 -8.92 12.12 4.33
C GLY A 203 -8.10 12.90 3.30
N ASN A 204 -7.38 13.92 3.78
CA ASN A 204 -6.61 14.83 2.93
C ASN A 204 -5.60 14.13 2.02
N ASP A 205 -4.80 13.18 2.56
CA ASP A 205 -3.82 12.44 1.77
C ASP A 205 -4.48 11.55 0.69
N HIS A 206 -5.63 10.94 1.01
CA HIS A 206 -6.39 10.14 0.05
C HIS A 206 -6.93 11.00 -1.10
N LEU A 207 -7.52 12.16 -0.79
CA LEU A 207 -8.01 13.11 -1.78
C LEU A 207 -6.87 13.72 -2.61
N PHE A 208 -5.71 13.97 -1.99
CA PHE A 208 -4.53 14.44 -2.69
C PHE A 208 -4.04 13.41 -3.72
N LEU A 209 -3.93 12.13 -3.34
CA LEU A 209 -3.55 11.05 -4.25
C LEU A 209 -4.54 10.90 -5.41
N TYR A 210 -5.84 11.08 -5.16
CA TYR A 210 -6.85 11.10 -6.22
C TYR A 210 -6.63 12.24 -7.22
N LYS A 211 -6.39 13.47 -6.73
CA LYS A 211 -6.07 14.63 -7.57
C LYS A 211 -4.80 14.42 -8.39
N LEU A 212 -3.76 13.86 -7.77
CA LEU A 212 -2.50 13.53 -8.42
C LEU A 212 -2.68 12.46 -9.51
N GLY A 213 -3.47 11.42 -9.25
CA GLY A 213 -3.82 10.40 -10.24
C GLY A 213 -4.52 11.00 -11.46
N ASN A 214 -5.48 11.90 -11.25
CA ASN A 214 -6.17 12.58 -12.35
C ASN A 214 -5.23 13.47 -13.17
N ALA A 215 -4.34 14.22 -12.52
CA ALA A 215 -3.35 15.05 -13.22
C ALA A 215 -2.40 14.22 -14.09
N LEU A 216 -1.90 13.10 -13.55
CA LEU A 216 -1.03 12.17 -14.30
C LEU A 216 -1.77 11.49 -15.45
N GLY A 217 -3.02 11.08 -15.24
CA GLY A 217 -3.84 10.43 -16.27
C GLY A 217 -4.12 11.32 -17.47
N LYS A 218 -4.38 12.61 -17.26
CA LYS A 218 -4.56 13.62 -18.32
C LYS A 218 -3.30 13.79 -19.18
N ILE A 219 -2.12 13.82 -18.55
CA ILE A 219 -0.83 13.95 -19.27
C ILE A 219 -0.56 12.71 -20.13
N GLN A 220 -0.97 11.52 -19.65
CA GLN A 220 -0.77 10.25 -20.36
C GLN A 220 -1.86 9.94 -21.40
N GLY A 221 -2.88 10.79 -21.55
CA GLY A 221 -4.03 10.54 -22.45
C GLY A 221 -4.88 9.33 -22.04
N LYS A 222 -4.91 8.98 -20.75
CA LYS A 222 -5.65 7.83 -20.21
C LYS A 222 -6.96 8.21 -19.49
N ILE A 223 -7.27 9.51 -19.43
CA ILE A 223 -8.50 10.12 -18.90
C ILE A 223 -8.87 11.26 -19.85
#